data_AF-A0A9D3Y8Q9-F1
#
_entry.id   AF-A0A9D3Y8Q9-F1
#
_cell.length_a   1.000
_cell.length_b   1.000
_cell.length_c   1.000
_cell.angle_alpha   90.00
_cell.angle_beta   90.00
_cell.angle_gamma   90.00
#
_symmetry.space_group_name_H-M   'P 1'
#
loop_
_entity.id
_entity.type
_entity.pdbx_description
1 polymer ?
#
loop_
_entity_poly.entity_id
_entity_poly.type
_entity_poly.pdbx_seq_one_letter_code
_entity_poly.pdbx_strand_id
1 'polypeptide(L)'
;MSVPGDVMNWSSASYRLDELERKFTFPCVVRLAEGFCSDSESEGFSKDDIIGIDSKLVLHKVAAHFTNRKSGVRPTKGEYDFGYERLSDEILVPLNYKGKAKVQTCTGKTYTTVKDLIADFPRFAKICRTLKAYSADDQPMDLPGGSTIELDRILPGRNIKPDVLCIKFNVSGKPTYAKVAVTERAEIQCESDETEYTIKEVIDRLVNVSHYPHAF
;
A
#
# COMPACT_ATOMS: atom_id res chain seq x y z
N MET A 1 -4.34 -13.47 -55.07
CA MET A 1 -5.64 -12.87 -54.71
C MET A 1 -5.47 -12.23 -53.35
N SER A 2 -5.33 -10.91 -53.32
CA SER A 2 -5.21 -10.12 -52.09
C SER A 2 -6.60 -9.94 -51.48
N VAL A 3 -6.73 -10.19 -50.18
CA VAL A 3 -7.96 -9.91 -49.41
C VAL A 3 -8.22 -8.41 -49.50
N PRO A 4 -9.45 -7.93 -49.81
CA PRO A 4 -9.76 -6.51 -49.78
C PRO A 4 -9.47 -5.99 -48.37
N GLY A 5 -8.54 -5.05 -48.24
CA GLY A 5 -8.28 -4.39 -46.96
C GLY A 5 -9.52 -3.60 -46.58
N ASP A 6 -10.07 -3.85 -45.40
CA ASP A 6 -11.15 -3.05 -44.84
C ASP A 6 -10.71 -1.58 -44.82
N VAL A 7 -11.37 -0.75 -45.62
CA VAL A 7 -11.14 0.68 -45.64
C VAL A 7 -11.75 1.24 -44.35
N MET A 8 -10.90 1.59 -43.40
CA MET A 8 -11.32 2.22 -42.15
C MET A 8 -11.96 3.58 -42.47
N ASN A 9 -13.28 3.68 -42.29
CA ASN A 9 -14.04 4.90 -42.51
C ASN A 9 -14.01 5.77 -41.25
N TRP A 10 -13.25 6.85 -41.29
CA TRP A 10 -13.16 7.81 -40.20
C TRP A 10 -14.40 8.71 -40.14
N SER A 11 -14.89 8.97 -38.94
CA SER A 11 -15.89 10.02 -38.73
C SER A 11 -15.32 11.39 -39.10
N SER A 12 -16.13 12.24 -39.71
CA SER A 12 -15.79 13.65 -39.95
C SER A 12 -16.01 14.54 -38.72
N ALA A 13 -16.65 14.00 -37.68
CA ALA A 13 -16.89 14.71 -36.43
C ALA A 13 -15.71 14.56 -35.47
N SER A 14 -15.34 15.66 -34.82
CA SER A 14 -14.34 15.67 -33.74
C SER A 14 -15.05 15.69 -32.40
N TYR A 15 -14.49 14.97 -31.43
CA TYR A 15 -15.04 14.84 -30.08
C TYR A 15 -13.93 15.10 -29.08
N ARG A 16 -14.29 15.65 -27.92
CA ARG A 16 -13.35 15.77 -26.81
C ARG A 16 -13.15 14.40 -26.15
N LEU A 17 -11.99 14.19 -25.52
CA LEU A 17 -11.68 12.93 -24.83
C LEU A 17 -12.72 12.56 -23.77
N ASP A 18 -13.27 13.54 -23.05
CA ASP A 18 -14.30 13.34 -22.02
C ASP A 18 -15.67 12.94 -22.57
N GLU A 19 -15.91 13.08 -23.87
CA GLU A 19 -17.15 12.66 -24.53
C GLU A 19 -17.08 11.23 -25.06
N LEU A 20 -15.88 10.64 -25.18
CA LEU A 20 -15.69 9.37 -25.85
C LEU A 20 -16.44 8.22 -25.16
N GLU A 21 -16.39 8.17 -23.83
CA GLU A 21 -17.03 7.11 -23.03
C GLU A 21 -18.55 7.11 -23.13
N ARG A 22 -19.16 8.27 -23.37
CA ARG A 22 -20.63 8.39 -23.50
C ARG A 22 -21.12 8.13 -24.92
N LYS A 23 -20.27 8.38 -25.93
CA LYS A 23 -20.67 8.37 -27.35
C LYS A 23 -20.24 7.12 -28.11
N PHE A 24 -19.21 6.42 -27.64
CA PHE A 24 -18.65 5.27 -28.34
C PHE A 24 -18.52 4.05 -27.43
N THR A 25 -18.75 2.88 -28.01
CA THR A 25 -18.43 1.60 -27.36
C THR A 25 -16.97 1.25 -27.59
N PHE A 26 -16.27 0.85 -26.53
CA PHE A 26 -14.89 0.39 -26.59
C PHE A 26 -14.81 -1.13 -26.89
N PRO A 27 -13.74 -1.61 -27.56
CA PRO A 27 -12.57 -0.85 -28.02
C PRO A 27 -12.87 -0.01 -29.27
N CYS A 28 -12.22 1.15 -29.39
CA CYS A 28 -12.31 2.01 -30.56
C CYS A 28 -10.92 2.56 -30.94
N VAL A 29 -10.80 3.07 -32.17
CA VAL A 29 -9.60 3.74 -32.65
C VAL A 29 -9.97 5.18 -32.98
N VAL A 30 -9.17 6.12 -32.52
CA VAL A 30 -9.37 7.56 -32.77
C VAL A 30 -8.17 8.12 -33.52
N ARG A 31 -8.42 9.16 -34.33
CA ARG A 31 -7.38 9.98 -34.93
C ARG A 31 -7.41 11.35 -34.25
N LEU A 32 -6.26 11.82 -33.77
CA LEU A 32 -6.19 13.10 -33.09
C LEU A 32 -6.36 14.26 -34.08
N ALA A 33 -7.40 15.08 -33.84
CA ALA A 33 -7.64 16.30 -34.62
C ALA A 33 -6.64 17.41 -34.27
N GLU A 34 -6.23 17.47 -33.01
CA GLU A 34 -5.26 18.41 -32.47
C GLU A 34 -4.28 17.64 -31.57
N GLY A 35 -2.98 17.77 -31.85
CA GLY A 35 -1.93 17.23 -31.00
C GLY A 35 -1.69 18.13 -29.80
N PHE A 36 -0.92 17.63 -28.82
CA PHE A 36 -0.37 18.46 -27.76
C PHE A 36 1.13 18.19 -27.62
N CYS A 37 1.90 19.26 -27.49
CA CYS A 37 3.35 19.18 -27.30
C CYS A 37 3.64 19.04 -25.80
N SER A 38 4.40 18.02 -25.43
CA SER A 38 5.03 17.90 -24.10
C SER A 38 6.54 18.13 -24.26
N ASP A 39 7.20 18.53 -23.16
CA ASP A 39 8.67 18.62 -23.09
C ASP A 39 9.34 17.23 -23.19
N SER A 40 8.55 16.17 -23.06
CA SER A 40 8.96 14.77 -23.24
C SER A 40 8.30 14.17 -24.48
N GLU A 41 9.10 13.66 -25.42
CA GLU A 41 8.60 13.02 -26.66
C GLU A 41 7.68 11.81 -26.37
N SER A 42 7.86 11.13 -25.23
CA SER A 42 7.01 10.00 -24.83
C SER A 42 5.66 10.42 -24.24
N GLU A 43 5.45 11.71 -24.02
CA GLU A 43 4.27 12.26 -23.35
C GLU A 43 3.46 13.19 -24.24
N GLY A 44 3.90 13.46 -25.46
CA GLY A 44 3.16 14.26 -26.44
C GLY A 44 2.42 13.40 -27.46
N PHE A 45 1.47 14.02 -28.15
CA PHE A 45 0.89 13.45 -29.37
C PHE A 45 0.85 14.49 -30.47
N SER A 46 1.10 14.05 -31.70
CA SER A 46 1.01 14.87 -32.89
C SER A 46 -0.41 14.86 -33.45
N LYS A 47 -0.71 15.90 -34.23
CA LYS A 47 -1.91 15.89 -35.08
C LYS A 47 -1.85 14.69 -36.03
N ASP A 48 -3.00 14.06 -36.26
CA ASP A 48 -3.18 12.86 -37.08
C ASP A 48 -2.60 11.55 -36.51
N ASP A 49 -2.07 11.57 -35.28
CA ASP A 49 -1.72 10.34 -34.57
C ASP A 49 -2.96 9.45 -34.38
N ILE A 50 -2.76 8.15 -34.54
CA ILE A 50 -3.81 7.13 -34.42
C ILE A 50 -3.65 6.43 -33.08
N ILE A 51 -4.67 6.50 -32.23
CA ILE A 51 -4.67 5.95 -30.88
C ILE A 51 -5.74 4.87 -30.77
N GLY A 52 -5.33 3.67 -30.34
CA GLY A 52 -6.26 2.63 -29.92
C GLY A 52 -6.70 2.85 -28.48
N ILE A 53 -8.01 2.94 -28.25
CA ILE A 53 -8.62 3.05 -26.93
C ILE A 53 -9.35 1.75 -26.64
N ASP A 54 -8.84 0.98 -25.69
CA ASP A 54 -9.43 -0.28 -25.25
C ASP A 54 -9.89 -0.13 -23.79
N SER A 55 -11.09 -0.62 -23.47
CA SER A 55 -11.61 -0.68 -22.10
C SER A 55 -10.93 -1.77 -21.25
N LYS A 56 -10.09 -2.63 -21.86
CA LYS A 56 -9.44 -3.77 -21.20
C LYS A 56 -8.44 -3.42 -20.11
N LEU A 57 -8.03 -2.16 -19.96
CA LEU A 57 -7.06 -1.75 -18.95
C LEU A 57 -7.66 -0.76 -17.95
N VAL A 58 -8.55 -1.28 -17.10
CA VAL A 58 -8.83 -0.65 -15.80
C VAL A 58 -7.53 -0.74 -14.99
N LEU A 59 -6.69 0.28 -15.11
CA LEU A 59 -5.54 0.46 -14.22
C LEU A 59 -6.12 0.88 -12.87
N HIS A 60 -6.29 -0.08 -11.98
CA HIS A 60 -6.47 0.23 -10.56
C HIS A 60 -5.24 1.00 -10.11
N LYS A 61 -5.43 2.21 -9.58
CA LYS A 61 -4.36 3.06 -9.05
C LYS A 61 -4.58 3.26 -7.56
N VAL A 62 -3.51 3.46 -6.82
CA VAL A 62 -3.55 3.90 -5.43
C VAL A 62 -2.92 5.28 -5.29
N ALA A 63 -3.54 6.11 -4.46
CA ALA A 63 -2.97 7.36 -4.01
C ALA A 63 -1.75 7.07 -3.13
N ALA A 64 -0.63 7.71 -3.44
CA ALA A 64 0.60 7.64 -2.67
C ALA A 64 1.22 9.04 -2.54
N HIS A 65 2.03 9.24 -1.50
CA HIS A 65 2.78 10.47 -1.28
C HIS A 65 4.27 10.13 -1.14
N PHE A 66 5.13 11.01 -1.63
CA PHE A 66 6.55 10.94 -1.32
C PHE A 66 6.80 11.55 0.06
N THR A 67 7.65 10.91 0.86
CA THR A 67 8.19 11.51 2.07
C THR A 67 9.26 12.52 1.68
N ASN A 68 9.06 13.79 2.03
CA ASN A 68 10.01 14.83 1.65
C ASN A 68 11.24 14.80 2.59
N ARG A 69 12.23 13.97 2.27
CA ARG A 69 13.53 13.92 2.97
C ARG A 69 14.55 14.95 2.48
N LYS A 70 14.15 16.02 1.80
CA LYS A 70 15.06 17.15 1.54
C LYS A 70 15.08 18.14 2.70
N SER A 71 15.52 17.68 3.88
CA SER A 71 16.44 18.42 4.72
C SER A 71 16.73 17.60 5.98
N GLY A 72 18.01 17.49 6.35
CA GLY A 72 18.41 17.09 7.70
C GLY A 72 18.05 18.13 8.76
N VAL A 73 16.99 18.91 8.56
CA VAL A 73 16.47 19.89 9.51
C VAL A 73 15.52 19.13 10.41
N ARG A 74 15.98 18.88 11.64
CA ARG A 74 15.09 18.51 12.73
C ARG A 74 13.92 19.50 12.73
N PRO A 75 12.66 19.05 12.80
CA PRO A 75 11.54 19.97 12.88
C PRO A 75 11.76 20.89 14.07
N THR A 76 11.89 22.18 13.79
CA THR A 76 12.02 23.21 14.81
C THR A 76 10.75 23.16 15.65
N LYS A 77 10.93 22.96 16.96
CA LYS A 77 9.87 22.93 17.97
C LYS A 77 8.93 24.13 17.76
N GLY A 78 7.76 23.88 17.18
CA GLY A 78 6.80 24.92 16.82
C GLY A 78 5.61 24.30 16.10
N GLU A 79 4.57 23.99 16.89
CA GLU A 79 3.18 23.80 16.47
C GLU A 79 2.92 22.70 15.42
N TYR A 80 2.93 21.45 15.86
CA TYR A 80 1.83 20.46 15.73
C TYR A 80 2.31 19.19 16.45
N ASP A 81 1.60 18.81 17.51
CA ASP A 81 2.01 17.83 18.53
C ASP A 81 1.91 16.36 18.08
N PHE A 82 2.03 16.08 16.78
CA PHE A 82 2.08 14.72 16.26
C PHE A 82 3.00 14.73 15.04
N GLY A 83 4.12 14.01 15.12
CA GLY A 83 5.22 13.98 14.14
C GLY A 83 4.87 13.42 12.76
N TYR A 84 3.81 13.92 12.13
CA TYR A 84 3.45 13.64 10.76
C TYR A 84 4.25 14.55 9.82
N GLU A 85 5.11 13.96 9.00
CA GLU A 85 5.81 14.68 7.93
C GLU A 85 4.77 15.28 6.96
N ARG A 86 4.99 16.52 6.50
CA ARG A 86 4.11 17.16 5.50
C ARG A 86 4.15 16.33 4.22
N LEU A 87 3.04 15.67 3.90
CA LEU A 87 2.89 14.85 2.71
C LEU A 87 3.12 15.71 1.45
N SER A 88 3.84 15.17 0.47
CA SER A 88 3.96 15.79 -0.86
C SER A 88 2.63 15.76 -1.61
N ASP A 89 2.62 16.29 -2.83
CA ASP A 89 1.53 16.08 -3.77
C ASP A 89 1.22 14.57 -3.91
N GLU A 90 -0.08 14.27 -3.98
CA GLU A 90 -0.59 12.93 -4.21
C GLU A 90 -0.22 12.47 -5.62
N ILE A 91 0.34 11.26 -5.74
CA ILE A 91 0.56 10.59 -7.01
C ILE A 91 -0.30 9.33 -7.11
N LEU A 92 -0.70 8.98 -8.33
CA LEU A 92 -1.47 7.77 -8.60
C LEU A 92 -0.56 6.68 -9.17
N VAL A 93 -0.32 5.62 -8.38
CA VAL A 93 0.54 4.50 -8.79
C VAL A 93 -0.31 3.31 -9.24
N PRO A 94 -0.10 2.75 -10.43
CA PRO A 94 -0.80 1.54 -10.88
C PRO A 94 -0.52 0.33 -9.97
N LEU A 95 -1.56 -0.46 -9.64
CA LEU A 95 -1.42 -1.67 -8.80
C LEU A 95 -0.48 -2.72 -9.40
N ASN A 96 -0.44 -2.81 -10.72
CA ASN A 96 0.43 -3.72 -11.47
C ASN A 96 1.85 -3.16 -11.67
N TYR A 97 2.16 -1.98 -11.10
CA TYR A 97 3.50 -1.43 -11.11
C TYR A 97 4.47 -2.41 -10.43
N LYS A 98 5.44 -2.89 -11.21
CA LYS A 98 6.45 -3.87 -10.76
C LYS A 98 7.65 -3.20 -10.09
N GLY A 99 7.75 -1.88 -10.13
CA GLY A 99 8.81 -1.18 -9.42
C GLY A 99 8.64 -1.38 -7.92
N LYS A 100 9.79 -1.52 -7.24
CA LYS A 100 9.81 -1.70 -5.80
C LYS A 100 10.03 -0.37 -5.10
N ALA A 101 9.34 -0.16 -4.00
CA ALA A 101 9.48 0.99 -3.13
C ALA A 101 9.77 0.50 -1.70
N LYS A 102 10.56 1.29 -0.97
CA LYS A 102 10.77 1.07 0.46
C LYS A 102 9.62 1.74 1.22
N VAL A 103 8.97 0.99 2.13
CA VAL A 103 7.94 1.54 3.00
C VAL A 103 8.63 2.22 4.17
N GLN A 104 8.50 3.55 4.28
CA GLN A 104 8.99 4.27 5.44
C GLN A 104 7.99 4.09 6.58
N THR A 105 8.33 3.26 7.56
CA THR A 105 7.59 3.14 8.82
C THR A 105 7.95 4.27 9.78
N CYS A 106 7.13 4.46 10.80
CA CYS A 106 7.35 5.34 11.96
C CYS A 106 8.50 4.85 12.87
N THR A 107 9.69 4.65 12.29
CA THR A 107 10.88 4.10 12.97
C THR A 107 11.20 4.89 14.25
N GLY A 108 11.43 4.17 15.35
CA GLY A 108 11.76 4.79 16.64
C GLY A 108 10.57 5.27 17.47
N LYS A 109 9.34 5.23 16.93
CA LYS A 109 8.11 5.45 17.72
C LYS A 109 7.94 4.32 18.74
N THR A 110 7.58 4.68 19.97
CA THR A 110 7.28 3.72 21.05
C THR A 110 5.78 3.74 21.35
N TYR A 111 5.18 2.55 21.39
CA TYR A 111 3.79 2.32 21.73
C TYR A 111 3.67 1.83 23.17
N THR A 112 2.54 2.13 23.81
CA THR A 112 2.23 1.68 25.19
C THR A 112 1.11 0.64 25.23
N THR A 113 0.39 0.47 24.13
CA THR A 113 -0.64 -0.54 23.95
C THR A 113 -0.53 -1.21 22.60
N VAL A 114 -1.00 -2.46 22.50
CA VAL A 114 -1.07 -3.19 21.23
C VAL A 114 -2.04 -2.52 20.26
N LYS A 115 -3.11 -1.89 20.78
CA LYS A 115 -4.04 -1.08 20.00
C LYS A 115 -3.34 0.07 19.26
N ASP A 116 -2.44 0.80 19.92
CA ASP A 116 -1.72 1.92 19.29
C ASP A 116 -0.72 1.41 18.24
N LEU A 117 -0.08 0.27 18.52
CA LEU A 117 0.81 -0.40 17.56
C LEU A 117 0.05 -0.79 16.28
N ILE A 118 -1.16 -1.33 16.44
CA ILE A 118 -2.02 -1.75 15.33
C ILE A 118 -2.46 -0.56 14.46
N ALA A 119 -2.68 0.61 15.06
CA ALA A 119 -3.09 1.80 14.30
C ALA A 119 -2.06 2.19 13.23
N ASP A 120 -0.78 1.99 13.52
CA ASP A 120 0.32 2.24 12.58
C ASP A 120 0.75 0.96 11.80
N PHE A 121 0.37 -0.22 12.30
CA PHE A 121 0.67 -1.56 11.78
C PHE A 121 2.09 -1.74 11.18
N PRO A 122 3.18 -1.39 11.93
CA PRO A 122 4.54 -1.54 11.44
C PRO A 122 4.89 -3.02 11.21
N ARG A 123 5.84 -3.32 10.32
CA ARG A 123 6.20 -4.73 10.05
C ARG A 123 6.88 -5.35 11.24
N PHE A 124 7.92 -4.66 11.66
CA PHE A 124 8.81 -5.12 12.68
C PHE A 124 8.67 -4.20 13.87
N ALA A 125 8.62 -4.81 15.04
CA ALA A 125 8.65 -4.11 16.29
C ALA A 125 9.51 -4.87 17.28
N LYS A 126 10.10 -4.14 18.22
CA LYS A 126 10.91 -4.70 19.29
C LYS A 126 10.18 -4.52 20.59
N ILE A 127 10.03 -5.61 21.33
CA ILE A 127 9.40 -5.57 22.63
C ILE A 127 10.42 -5.01 23.63
N CYS A 128 10.12 -3.90 24.29
CA CYS A 128 11.05 -3.29 25.25
C CYS A 128 11.03 -4.00 26.60
N ARG A 129 9.88 -4.57 26.98
CA ARG A 129 9.67 -5.31 28.23
C ARG A 129 9.04 -6.68 27.93
N THR A 130 8.57 -7.38 28.96
CA THR A 130 7.81 -8.62 28.74
C THR A 130 6.44 -8.32 28.15
N LEU A 131 6.05 -9.04 27.11
CA LEU A 131 4.72 -8.99 26.51
C LEU A 131 4.01 -10.33 26.71
N LYS A 132 2.79 -10.28 27.26
CA LYS A 132 1.96 -11.48 27.38
C LYS A 132 1.39 -11.86 26.02
N ALA A 133 1.54 -13.14 25.69
CA ALA A 133 1.05 -13.71 24.45
C ALA A 133 0.48 -15.11 24.70
N TYR A 134 -0.09 -15.68 23.64
CA TYR A 134 -0.63 -17.03 23.63
C TYR A 134 -0.05 -17.78 22.43
N SER A 135 0.31 -19.05 22.62
CA SER A 135 0.72 -19.90 21.51
C SER A 135 -0.43 -20.19 20.54
N ALA A 136 -0.16 -20.92 19.46
CA ALA A 136 -1.20 -21.38 18.53
C ALA A 136 -2.31 -22.17 19.26
N ASP A 137 -1.93 -22.98 20.24
CA ASP A 137 -2.81 -23.81 21.09
C ASP A 137 -3.39 -23.05 22.29
N ASP A 138 -3.36 -21.71 22.25
CA ASP A 138 -3.86 -20.80 23.29
C ASP A 138 -3.19 -20.99 24.67
N GLN A 139 -1.99 -21.57 24.72
CA GLN A 139 -1.21 -21.67 25.96
C GLN A 139 -0.56 -20.32 26.28
N PRO A 140 -0.70 -19.79 27.52
CA PRO A 140 -0.06 -18.55 27.91
C PRO A 140 1.45 -18.64 27.77
N MET A 141 2.06 -17.57 27.26
CA MET A 141 3.50 -17.44 27.17
C MET A 141 3.93 -15.99 27.33
N ASP A 142 5.16 -15.80 27.79
CA ASP A 142 5.77 -14.48 27.92
C ASP A 142 6.83 -14.31 26.83
N LEU A 143 6.70 -13.23 26.06
CA LEU A 143 7.74 -12.82 25.12
C LEU A 143 8.71 -11.90 25.84
N PRO A 144 9.99 -12.28 25.95
CA PRO A 144 10.95 -11.51 26.73
C PRO A 144 11.27 -10.18 26.05
N GLY A 145 11.60 -9.17 26.87
CA GLY A 145 12.12 -7.90 26.39
C GLY A 145 13.39 -8.11 25.55
N GLY A 146 13.52 -7.30 24.50
CA GLY A 146 14.55 -7.41 23.48
C GLY A 146 14.14 -8.24 22.26
N SER A 147 13.04 -9.01 22.34
CA SER A 147 12.56 -9.81 21.20
C SER A 147 12.06 -8.93 20.05
N THR A 148 12.47 -9.26 18.84
CA THR A 148 11.90 -8.67 17.61
C THR A 148 10.73 -9.53 17.13
N ILE A 149 9.61 -8.87 16.85
CA ILE A 149 8.39 -9.48 16.33
C ILE A 149 8.08 -8.90 14.94
N GLU A 150 7.52 -9.75 14.09
CA GLU A 150 6.92 -9.41 12.81
C GLU A 150 5.40 -9.45 12.97
N LEU A 151 4.71 -8.35 12.68
CA LEU A 151 3.25 -8.29 12.70
C LEU A 151 2.71 -8.97 11.44
N ASP A 152 1.77 -9.90 11.62
CA ASP A 152 1.20 -10.70 10.53
C ASP A 152 -0.22 -10.24 10.20
N ARG A 153 -1.18 -10.47 11.09
CA ARG A 153 -2.60 -10.18 10.87
C ARG A 153 -3.36 -9.95 12.17
N ILE A 154 -4.56 -9.43 12.08
CA ILE A 154 -5.48 -9.28 13.22
C ILE A 154 -6.62 -10.28 13.04
N LEU A 155 -6.90 -11.08 14.07
CA LEU A 155 -8.07 -11.94 14.09
C LEU A 155 -9.17 -11.26 14.90
N PRO A 156 -10.40 -11.19 14.37
CA PRO A 156 -11.49 -10.55 15.05
C PRO A 156 -11.90 -11.43 16.23
N GLY A 157 -12.13 -10.78 17.36
CA GLY A 157 -12.76 -11.39 18.51
C GLY A 157 -14.15 -11.90 18.13
N ARG A 158 -14.51 -13.11 18.59
CA ARG A 158 -15.90 -13.58 18.51
C ARG A 158 -16.55 -13.46 19.89
N ASN A 159 -17.80 -13.00 19.91
CA ASN A 159 -18.59 -12.76 21.11
C ASN A 159 -17.92 -11.73 22.05
N ILE A 160 -17.55 -12.15 23.26
CA ILE A 160 -17.02 -11.30 24.34
C ILE A 160 -15.47 -11.23 24.30
N LYS A 161 -14.82 -12.00 23.41
CA LYS A 161 -13.36 -12.00 23.32
C LYS A 161 -12.87 -10.76 22.54
N PRO A 162 -11.80 -10.10 22.98
CA PRO A 162 -11.19 -9.01 22.23
C PRO A 162 -10.53 -9.55 20.94
N ASP A 163 -10.29 -8.65 19.99
CA ASP A 163 -9.44 -8.91 18.85
C ASP A 163 -8.04 -9.36 19.31
N VAL A 164 -7.38 -10.15 18.47
CA VAL A 164 -6.01 -10.61 18.73
C VAL A 164 -5.10 -10.31 17.55
N LEU A 165 -3.91 -9.80 17.84
CA LEU A 165 -2.83 -9.62 16.88
C LEU A 165 -2.03 -10.92 16.79
N CYS A 166 -1.93 -11.47 15.58
CA CYS A 166 -0.98 -12.52 15.26
C CYS A 166 0.39 -11.90 14.98
N ILE A 167 1.39 -12.43 15.67
CA ILE A 167 2.79 -12.05 15.52
C ILE A 167 3.63 -13.27 15.21
N LYS A 168 4.72 -13.04 14.50
CA LYS A 168 5.74 -14.03 14.18
C LYS A 168 7.06 -13.59 14.79
N PHE A 169 7.81 -14.52 15.34
CA PHE A 169 9.10 -14.23 15.98
C PHE A 169 10.02 -15.44 15.85
N ASN A 170 11.30 -15.26 16.13
CA ASN A 170 12.29 -16.31 16.00
C ASN A 170 12.64 -16.89 17.38
N VAL A 171 12.49 -18.21 17.53
CA VAL A 171 12.97 -18.97 18.69
C VAL A 171 14.00 -19.97 18.20
N SER A 172 15.25 -19.80 18.61
CA SER A 172 16.35 -20.73 18.29
C SER A 172 16.49 -21.04 16.79
N GLY A 173 16.33 -20.01 15.94
CA GLY A 173 16.42 -20.13 14.49
C GLY A 173 15.11 -20.52 13.79
N LYS A 174 14.03 -20.83 14.53
CA LYS A 174 12.77 -21.28 13.96
C LYS A 174 11.68 -20.19 14.02
N PRO A 175 10.94 -19.97 12.91
CA PRO A 175 9.79 -19.09 12.93
C PRO A 175 8.69 -19.67 13.82
N THR A 176 8.27 -18.88 14.80
CA THR A 176 7.24 -19.22 15.79
C THR A 176 6.14 -18.17 15.73
N TYR A 177 4.90 -18.59 16.02
CA TYR A 177 3.73 -17.72 15.98
C TYR A 177 3.11 -17.59 17.37
N ALA A 178 2.63 -16.38 17.68
CA ALA A 178 1.86 -16.12 18.89
C ALA A 178 0.70 -15.16 18.61
N LYS A 179 -0.27 -15.17 19.51
CA LYS A 179 -1.43 -14.28 19.53
C LYS A 179 -1.31 -13.34 20.72
N VAL A 180 -1.59 -12.07 20.52
CA VAL A 180 -1.53 -11.03 21.55
C VAL A 180 -2.88 -10.33 21.60
N ALA A 181 -3.49 -10.20 22.78
CA ALA A 181 -4.74 -9.47 22.90
C ALA A 181 -4.53 -7.99 22.55
N VAL A 182 -5.42 -7.40 21.75
CA VAL A 182 -5.33 -5.98 21.37
C VAL A 182 -5.42 -5.04 22.58
N THR A 183 -6.04 -5.51 23.66
CA THR A 183 -6.14 -4.79 24.95
C THR A 183 -4.86 -4.82 25.78
N GLU A 184 -3.86 -5.61 25.38
CA GLU A 184 -2.62 -5.77 26.16
C GLU A 184 -1.82 -4.47 26.18
N ARG A 185 -1.29 -4.15 27.36
CA ARG A 185 -0.39 -3.01 27.55
C ARG A 185 1.04 -3.50 27.47
N ALA A 186 1.83 -2.87 26.61
CA ALA A 186 3.23 -3.20 26.45
C ALA A 186 4.00 -2.02 25.88
N GLU A 187 5.24 -1.89 26.31
CA GLU A 187 6.19 -0.95 25.73
C GLU A 187 6.84 -1.62 24.51
N ILE A 188 6.49 -1.14 23.32
CA ILE A 188 6.90 -1.74 22.04
C ILE A 188 7.48 -0.64 21.16
N GLN A 189 8.68 -0.84 20.62
CA GLN A 189 9.34 0.12 19.74
C GLN A 189 9.21 -0.30 18.27
N CYS A 190 8.87 0.63 17.39
CA CYS A 190 8.85 0.43 15.95
C CYS A 190 10.28 0.28 15.39
N GLU A 191 10.50 -0.80 14.65
CA GLU A 191 11.77 -1.07 13.96
C GLU A 191 11.71 -0.65 12.49
N SER A 192 12.89 -0.39 11.91
CA SER A 192 13.00 -0.07 10.48
C SER A 192 12.66 -1.27 9.62
N ASP A 193 11.89 -1.05 8.56
CA ASP A 193 11.66 -2.05 7.51
C ASP A 193 12.58 -1.76 6.32
N GLU A 194 13.62 -2.57 6.17
CA GLU A 194 14.59 -2.47 5.06
C GLU A 194 14.13 -3.23 3.81
N THR A 195 12.93 -3.82 3.85
CA THR A 195 12.39 -4.58 2.72
C THR A 195 11.86 -3.65 1.64
N GLU A 196 12.18 -3.96 0.39
CA GLU A 196 11.56 -3.33 -0.77
C GLU A 196 10.34 -4.12 -1.24
N TYR A 197 9.24 -3.42 -1.50
CA TYR A 197 7.96 -4.02 -1.87
C TYR A 197 7.45 -3.46 -3.19
N THR A 198 6.77 -4.30 -3.95
CA THR A 198 5.79 -3.83 -4.93
C THR A 198 4.58 -3.24 -4.22
N ILE A 199 3.85 -2.35 -4.89
CA ILE A 199 2.61 -1.77 -4.36
C ILE A 199 1.60 -2.87 -3.99
N LYS A 200 1.52 -3.93 -4.80
CA LYS A 200 0.66 -5.07 -4.52
C LYS A 200 1.00 -5.75 -3.19
N GLU A 201 2.28 -5.98 -2.90
CA GLU A 201 2.71 -6.62 -1.64
C GLU A 201 2.39 -5.73 -0.41
N VAL A 202 2.51 -4.40 -0.55
CA VAL A 202 2.11 -3.46 0.51
C VAL A 202 0.61 -3.55 0.76
N ILE A 203 -0.20 -3.56 -0.30
CA ILE A 203 -1.65 -3.65 -0.20
C ILE A 203 -2.08 -4.99 0.35
N ASP A 204 -1.58 -6.11 -0.18
CA ASP A 204 -1.93 -7.44 0.32
C ASP A 204 -1.64 -7.55 1.83
N ARG A 205 -0.55 -6.94 2.28
CA ARG A 205 -0.21 -6.88 3.71
C ARG A 205 -1.15 -5.99 4.53
N LEU A 206 -1.49 -4.78 4.06
CA LEU A 206 -2.34 -3.84 4.80
C LEU A 206 -3.84 -4.18 4.71
N VAL A 207 -4.29 -4.74 3.59
CA VAL A 207 -5.69 -5.15 3.36
C VAL A 207 -6.01 -6.46 4.08
N ASN A 208 -5.04 -7.33 4.35
CA ASN A 208 -5.22 -8.45 5.28
C ASN A 208 -5.49 -8.00 6.73
N VAL A 209 -5.39 -6.69 7.03
CA VAL A 209 -5.87 -6.07 8.27
C VAL A 209 -7.35 -5.63 8.15
N SER A 210 -7.85 -5.42 6.93
CA SER A 210 -9.18 -4.81 6.66
C SER A 210 -10.24 -5.76 6.09
N HIS A 211 -9.83 -6.83 5.40
CA HIS A 211 -10.71 -7.89 4.94
C HIS A 211 -10.30 -9.16 5.66
N TYR A 212 -11.22 -9.76 6.40
CA TYR A 212 -11.00 -10.93 7.24
C TYR A 212 -11.31 -12.22 6.45
N PRO A 213 -10.33 -12.94 5.87
CA PRO A 213 -10.57 -14.27 5.35
C PRO A 213 -10.29 -15.25 6.49
N HIS A 214 -11.30 -16.06 6.80
CA HIS A 214 -11.18 -17.19 7.69
C HIS A 214 -10.05 -18.13 7.26
N ALA A 215 -9.01 -18.29 8.09
CA ALA A 215 -8.23 -19.52 8.21
C ALA A 215 -7.19 -19.42 9.35
N PHE A 216 -7.55 -20.01 10.49
CA PHE A 216 -6.69 -20.92 11.23
C PHE A 216 -7.51 -22.19 11.46
#